data_AF-A0A0N4WWW0-F1
#
_entry.id   AF-A0A0N4WWW0-F1
#
_cell.length_a   1.000
_cell.length_b   1.000
_cell.length_c   1.000
_cell.angle_alpha   90.00
_cell.angle_beta   90.00
_cell.angle_gamma   90.00
#
_symmetry.space_group_name_H-M   'P 1'
#
loop_
_entity.id
_entity.type
_entity.pdbx_description
1 polymer ?
#
loop_
_entity_poly.entity_id
_entity_poly.type
_entity_poly.pdbx_seq_one_letter_code
_entity_poly.pdbx_strand_id
1 'polypeptide(L)' 'LKCVADRCNVHCYDGDCPSCRAMAKRMFTIICLQTDMLNLSHIQYTGTCPRFFNDLADEYVAARRRVAV' A
#
# COMPACT_ATOMS: atom_id res chain seq x y z
N LEU A 1 -18.60 -0.10 5.96
CA LEU A 1 -18.09 1.25 6.31
C LEU A 1 -17.51 1.36 7.73
N LYS A 2 -17.84 0.47 8.69
CA LYS A 2 -17.35 0.54 10.08
C LYS A 2 -15.85 0.79 10.23
N CYS A 3 -15.00 0.01 9.55
CA CYS A 3 -13.54 0.22 9.56
C CYS A 3 -13.10 1.61 9.03
N VAL A 4 -13.76 2.14 8.00
CA VAL A 4 -13.45 3.47 7.44
C VAL A 4 -13.85 4.57 8.44
N ALA A 5 -14.95 4.35 9.17
CA ALA A 5 -15.46 5.25 10.20
C ALA A 5 -14.60 5.24 11.48
N ASP A 6 -13.98 4.11 11.82
CA ASP A 6 -13.13 3.95 13.02
C ASP A 6 -11.71 4.54 12.86
N ARG A 7 -11.51 5.39 11.85
CA ARG A 7 -10.24 5.99 11.40
C ARG A 7 -9.28 4.91 10.89
N CYS A 8 -8.99 4.91 9.59
CA CYS A 8 -7.91 4.14 8.95
C CYS A 8 -6.50 4.61 9.45
N ASN A 9 -6.29 4.76 10.76
CA ASN A 9 -5.24 5.59 11.37
C ASN A 9 -3.86 4.91 11.36
N VAL A 10 -3.79 3.58 11.20
CA VAL A 10 -2.54 2.82 11.06
C VAL A 10 -2.77 1.48 10.34
N HIS A 11 -3.92 0.83 10.55
CA HIS A 11 -4.23 -0.49 10.02
C HIS A 11 -4.65 -0.54 8.53
N CYS A 12 -4.54 0.60 7.84
CA CYS A 12 -4.89 0.76 6.43
C CYS A 12 -4.11 -0.22 5.53
N TYR A 13 -2.86 -0.50 5.93
CA TYR A 13 -1.93 -1.36 5.22
C TYR A 13 -1.91 -2.79 5.75
N ASP A 14 -2.57 -3.07 6.88
CA ASP A 14 -2.54 -4.38 7.55
C ASP A 14 -3.43 -5.44 6.88
N GLY A 15 -4.14 -5.08 5.81
CA GLY A 15 -5.04 -5.99 5.09
C GLY A 15 -6.40 -6.21 5.74
N ASP A 16 -6.60 -5.73 6.97
CA ASP A 16 -7.84 -5.88 7.75
C ASP A 16 -9.04 -5.10 7.17
N CYS A 17 -8.81 -4.25 6.16
CA CYS A 17 -9.84 -3.41 5.60
C CYS A 17 -9.69 -3.12 4.10
N PRO A 18 -10.38 -3.89 3.22
CA PRO A 18 -10.26 -3.77 1.77
C PRO A 18 -10.57 -2.36 1.24
N SER A 19 -11.56 -1.67 1.82
CA SER A 19 -11.94 -0.32 1.41
C SER A 19 -10.85 0.72 1.71
N CYS A 20 -10.22 0.64 2.89
CA CYS A 20 -9.08 1.50 3.26
C CYS A 20 -7.88 1.24 2.32
N ARG A 21 -7.54 -0.04 2.07
CA ARG A 21 -6.48 -0.44 1.12
C ARG A 21 -6.73 0.11 -0.30
N ALA A 22 -7.98 0.07 -0.77
CA ALA A 22 -8.35 0.60 -2.09
C ALA A 22 -8.18 2.12 -2.20
N MET A 23 -8.56 2.87 -1.15
CA MET A 23 -8.34 4.33 -1.12
C MET A 23 -6.85 4.68 -1.10
N ALA A 24 -6.07 4.03 -0.23
CA ALA A 24 -4.62 4.24 -0.16
C ALA A 24 -3.94 3.90 -1.50
N LYS A 25 -4.32 2.78 -2.12
CA LYS A 25 -3.85 2.39 -3.46
C LYS A 25 -4.11 3.47 -4.50
N ARG A 26 -5.30 4.08 -4.48
CA ARG A 26 -5.66 5.15 -5.42
C ARG A 26 -4.78 6.38 -5.23
N MET A 27 -4.60 6.85 -4.00
CA MET A 27 -3.72 7.99 -3.69
C MET A 27 -2.27 7.71 -4.07
N PHE A 28 -1.75 6.55 -3.69
CA PHE A 28 -0.40 6.12 -4.05
C PHE A 28 -0.20 6.08 -5.57
N THR A 29 -1.16 5.50 -6.31
CA THR A 29 -1.07 5.40 -7.77
C THR A 29 -0.96 6.78 -8.42
N ILE A 30 -1.74 7.76 -7.95
CA ILE A 30 -1.68 9.14 -8.47
C ILE A 30 -0.30 9.73 -8.24
N ILE A 31 0.23 9.65 -7.01
CA ILE A 31 1.54 10.21 -6.66
C ILE A 31 2.66 9.51 -7.43
N CYS A 32 2.65 8.18 -7.45
CA CYS A 32 3.65 7.36 -8.13
C CYS A 32 3.75 7.69 -9.62
N LEU A 33 2.61 7.91 -10.29
CA LEU A 33 2.59 8.34 -11.69
C LEU A 33 3.06 9.79 -11.86
N GLN A 34 2.63 10.71 -10.99
CA GLN A 34 3.00 12.13 -11.06
C GLN A 34 4.49 12.38 -10.86
N THR A 35 5.12 11.60 -9.98
CA THR A 35 6.55 11.75 -9.66
C THR A 35 7.45 10.84 -10.49
N ASP A 36 6.88 10.10 -11.44
CA ASP A 36 7.59 9.06 -12.21
C ASP A 36 8.39 8.09 -11.31
N MET A 37 7.75 7.67 -10.21
CA MET A 37 8.43 7.02 -9.09
C MET A 37 9.16 5.74 -9.51
N LEU A 38 8.61 4.97 -10.45
CA LEU A 38 9.21 3.71 -10.90
C LEU A 38 10.51 3.89 -11.71
N ASN A 39 10.81 5.10 -12.16
CA ASN A 39 12.04 5.42 -12.87
C ASN A 39 13.11 6.07 -11.99
N LEU A 40 12.82 6.27 -10.69
CA LEU A 40 13.82 6.75 -9.74
C LEU A 40 14.93 5.72 -9.56
N SER A 41 16.19 6.14 -9.59
CA SER A 41 17.38 5.26 -9.59
C SER A 41 17.47 4.32 -8.37
N HIS A 42 16.83 4.67 -7.26
CA HIS A 42 16.80 3.88 -6.03
C HIS A 42 15.57 2.94 -5.95
N ILE A 43 14.66 2.99 -6.92
CA ILE A 43 13.49 2.13 -7.02
C ILE A 43 13.73 1.08 -8.10
N GLN A 44 14.08 -0.13 -7.68
CA GLN A 44 14.30 -1.27 -8.58
C GLN A 44 13.02 -2.09 -8.70
N TYR A 45 12.03 -1.58 -9.41
CA TYR A 45 10.75 -2.26 -9.58
C TYR A 45 10.31 -2.30 -11.05
N THR A 46 10.07 -3.49 -11.57
CA THR A 46 9.51 -3.69 -12.91
C THR A 46 8.01 -3.97 -12.80
N GLY A 47 7.18 -2.98 -13.16
CA GLY A 47 5.72 -3.15 -13.12
C GLY A 47 4.97 -1.83 -13.22
N THR A 48 3.79 -1.77 -12.62
CA THR A 48 2.92 -0.58 -12.62
C THR A 48 2.74 -0.03 -11.20
N CYS A 49 2.51 1.27 -11.06
CA CYS A 49 2.28 1.90 -9.75
C CYS A 49 1.19 1.19 -8.90
N PRO A 50 0.04 0.77 -9.46
CA PRO A 50 -0.94 0.01 -8.69
C PRO A 50 -0.44 -1.36 -8.23
N ARG A 51 0.43 -2.01 -9.01
CA ARG A 51 1.03 -3.30 -8.66
C ARG A 51 2.07 -3.10 -7.55
N PHE A 52 2.93 -2.09 -7.70
CA PHE A 52 3.95 -1.75 -6.71
C PHE A 52 3.35 -1.50 -5.31
N PHE A 53 2.23 -0.78 -5.24
CA PHE A 53 1.49 -0.62 -3.98
C PHE A 53 1.04 -1.96 -3.36
N ASN A 54 0.51 -2.89 -4.17
CA ASN A 54 0.01 -4.14 -3.61
C ASN A 54 1.17 -4.97 -3.07
N ASP A 55 2.28 -5.03 -3.81
CA ASP A 55 3.45 -5.82 -3.43
C ASP A 55 4.05 -5.26 -2.13
N LEU A 56 4.20 -3.94 -2.00
CA LEU A 56 4.65 -3.29 -0.75
C LEU A 56 3.69 -3.52 0.42
N ALA A 57 2.37 -3.43 0.17
CA ALA A 57 1.37 -3.66 1.21
C ALA A 57 1.38 -5.12 1.67
N ASP A 58 1.49 -6.08 0.75
CA ASP A 58 1.54 -7.51 1.08
C ASP A 58 2.83 -7.87 1.81
N GLU A 59 3.97 -7.27 1.44
CA GLU A 59 5.24 -7.41 2.17
C GLU A 59 5.14 -6.86 3.60
N TYR A 60 4.53 -5.68 3.79
CA TYR A 60 4.32 -5.09 5.11
C TYR A 60 3.47 -6.01 6.02
N VAL A 61 2.36 -6.55 5.50
CA VAL A 61 1.52 -7.51 6.24
C VAL A 61 2.28 -8.79 6.57
N ALA A 62 3.03 -9.33 5.60
CA ALA A 62 3.83 -10.53 5.80
C ALA A 62 4.91 -10.33 6.88
N ALA A 63 5.58 -9.18 6.87
CA ALA A 63 6.57 -8.81 7.88
C ALA A 63 5.94 -8.68 9.28
N ARG A 64 4.81 -7.99 9.42
CA ARG A 64 4.08 -7.91 10.70
C ARG A 64 3.69 -9.28 11.24
N ARG A 65 3.21 -10.17 10.38
CA ARG A 65 2.82 -11.53 10.79
C ARG A 65 4.01 -12.36 11.30
N ARG A 66 5.21 -12.16 10.74
CA ARG A 66 6.42 -12.86 11.22
C ARG A 66 6.91 -12.36 12.58
N VAL A 67 6.68 -11.09 12.90
CA VAL A 67 7.09 -10.47 14.18
C VAL A 67 6.09 -10.75 15.30
N ALA A 68 4.84 -11.10 14.96
CA ALA A 68 3.79 -11.42 15.93
C ALA A 68 3.76 -12.91 16.37
N VAL A 69 4.77 -13.71 15.99
CA VAL A 69 4.96 -15.12 16.36
C VAL A 69 6.01 -15.25 17.46
#